data_AF-A0A9E3LWB3-F1
#
_entry.id   AF-A0A9E3LWB3-F1
#
_cell.length_a   1.000
_cell.length_b   1.000
_cell.length_c   1.000
_cell.angle_alpha   90.00
_cell.angle_beta   90.00
_cell.angle_gamma   90.00
#
_symmetry.space_group_name_H-M   'P 1'
#
loop_
_entity.id
_entity.type
_entity.pdbx_description
1 polymer ?
#
loop_
_entity_poly.entity_id
_entity_poly.type
_entity_poly.pdbx_seq_one_letter_code
_entity_poly.pdbx_strand_id
1 'polypeptide(L)'
;MGAEMQEPEVVETKSPEAIVPEMNNQTGTITKIQPTAQTQDQWLKYGEVASSFLATLPEYLGTFFNKYKQPLVTIGLIVGAIVAVKVVLAILDALNDIPLVAPTFELIGIGYSAWFIYRYLLKASTREELTSEIATLKSQVVGKDA
;
A
#
# COMPACT_ATOMS: atom_id res chain seq x y z
N MET A 1 -31.94 43.49 -62.45
CA MET A 1 -31.29 42.22 -62.09
C MET A 1 -30.10 42.56 -61.22
N GLY A 2 -30.31 42.60 -59.90
CA GLY A 2 -29.26 42.88 -58.92
C GLY A 2 -28.85 41.56 -58.27
N ALA A 3 -27.56 41.26 -58.30
CA ALA A 3 -26.99 40.07 -57.69
C ALA A 3 -26.79 40.32 -56.18
N GLU A 4 -27.33 39.40 -55.39
CA GLU A 4 -27.19 39.36 -53.94
C GLU A 4 -25.79 38.83 -53.58
N MET A 5 -25.07 39.58 -52.74
CA MET A 5 -23.92 39.08 -51.98
C MET A 5 -24.24 39.30 -50.50
N GLN A 6 -24.39 38.18 -49.78
CA GLN A 6 -24.62 38.09 -48.34
C GLN A 6 -23.28 38.26 -47.60
N GLU A 7 -23.25 39.15 -46.61
CA GLU A 7 -22.22 39.22 -45.56
C GLU A 7 -22.85 38.75 -44.23
N PRO A 8 -22.07 38.15 -43.31
CA PRO A 8 -22.56 37.19 -42.33
C PRO A 8 -23.25 37.86 -41.14
N GLU A 9 -24.43 37.35 -40.80
CA GLU A 9 -25.22 37.71 -39.62
C GLU A 9 -24.55 37.16 -38.35
N VAL A 10 -24.27 38.07 -37.42
CA VAL A 10 -23.78 37.77 -36.07
C VAL A 10 -24.85 36.97 -35.33
N VAL A 11 -24.57 35.71 -35.05
CA VAL A 11 -25.43 34.84 -34.24
C VAL A 11 -25.34 35.27 -32.78
N GLU A 12 -26.24 36.15 -32.34
CA GLU A 12 -26.52 36.34 -30.93
C GLU A 12 -27.30 35.12 -30.45
N THR A 13 -26.63 34.27 -29.66
CA THR A 13 -27.20 33.02 -29.16
C THR A 13 -28.33 33.34 -28.18
N LYS A 14 -29.57 33.27 -28.67
CA LYS A 14 -30.80 33.34 -27.86
C LYS A 14 -30.81 32.17 -26.88
N SER A 15 -30.56 32.47 -25.61
CA SER A 15 -30.68 31.54 -24.48
C SER A 15 -32.07 30.89 -24.46
N PRO A 16 -32.20 29.55 -24.49
CA PRO A 16 -33.49 28.89 -24.39
C PRO A 16 -34.12 29.11 -23.01
N GLU A 17 -35.35 29.61 -23.00
CA GLU A 17 -36.26 29.70 -21.85
C GLU A 17 -36.19 28.47 -20.94
N ALA A 18 -35.73 28.67 -19.71
CA ALA A 18 -35.89 27.70 -18.62
C ALA A 18 -37.35 27.71 -18.14
N ILE A 19 -37.99 26.54 -18.20
CA ILE A 19 -39.32 26.30 -17.65
C ILE A 19 -39.19 26.31 -16.12
N VAL A 20 -39.65 27.37 -15.47
CA VAL A 20 -39.66 27.50 -14.00
C VAL A 20 -40.98 26.95 -13.45
N PRO A 21 -41.00 25.90 -12.61
CA PRO A 21 -42.20 25.52 -11.88
C PRO A 21 -42.56 26.61 -10.85
N GLU A 22 -43.85 26.95 -10.82
CA GLU A 22 -44.48 27.98 -9.99
C GLU A 22 -44.18 27.78 -8.49
N MET A 23 -43.39 28.69 -7.92
CA MET A 23 -43.07 28.74 -6.49
C MET A 23 -44.12 29.59 -5.78
N ASN A 24 -44.96 28.95 -4.96
CA ASN A 24 -45.91 29.59 -4.06
C ASN A 24 -45.18 30.50 -3.05
N ASN A 25 -45.66 31.74 -2.96
CA ASN A 25 -45.04 32.86 -2.26
C ASN A 25 -45.29 32.82 -0.74
N GLN A 26 -44.29 32.44 0.06
CA GLN A 26 -44.15 32.97 1.43
C GLN A 26 -42.68 33.27 1.74
N THR A 27 -42.37 34.57 1.77
CA THR A 27 -41.05 35.16 1.99
C THR A 27 -40.61 35.08 3.46
N GLY A 28 -39.44 34.47 3.70
CA GLY A 28 -38.46 34.96 4.66
C GLY A 28 -38.52 34.48 6.12
N THR A 29 -37.84 33.38 6.44
CA THR A 29 -37.02 33.27 7.67
C THR A 29 -35.88 32.28 7.44
N ILE A 30 -34.64 32.77 7.59
CA ILE A 30 -33.41 31.96 7.65
C ILE A 30 -33.46 31.10 8.93
N THR A 31 -33.17 29.80 8.77
CA THR A 31 -32.77 28.84 9.82
C THR A 31 -33.80 28.43 10.89
N LYS A 32 -34.46 27.30 10.65
CA LYS A 32 -34.37 26.14 11.57
C LYS A 32 -34.73 24.89 10.78
N ILE A 33 -33.77 23.99 10.59
CA ILE A 33 -34.06 22.56 10.45
C ILE A 33 -34.77 22.15 11.73
N GLN A 34 -36.09 22.34 11.77
CA GLN A 34 -36.95 21.82 12.82
C GLN A 34 -36.84 20.29 12.69
N PRO A 35 -36.35 19.56 13.71
CA PRO A 35 -36.41 18.11 13.65
C PRO A 35 -37.89 17.76 13.74
N THR A 36 -38.50 17.44 12.60
CA THR A 36 -39.74 16.67 12.59
C THR A 36 -39.45 15.42 13.41
N ALA A 37 -40.35 15.00 14.30
CA ALA A 37 -40.15 13.83 15.16
C ALA A 37 -39.62 12.60 14.37
N GLN A 38 -40.03 12.50 13.10
CA GLN A 38 -39.49 11.60 12.07
C GLN A 38 -37.96 11.58 11.97
N THR A 39 -37.28 12.73 11.92
CA THR A 39 -35.80 12.80 11.79
C THR A 39 -35.11 12.22 13.02
N GLN A 40 -35.67 12.41 14.22
CA GLN A 40 -35.15 11.81 15.44
C GLN A 40 -35.31 10.28 15.42
N ASP A 41 -36.49 9.79 15.00
CA ASP A 41 -36.76 8.35 14.85
C ASP A 41 -35.86 7.69 13.79
N GLN A 42 -35.53 8.41 12.71
CA GLN A 42 -34.59 7.93 11.68
C GLN A 42 -33.16 7.85 12.22
N TRP A 43 -32.66 8.88 12.94
CA TRP A 43 -31.33 8.84 13.56
C TRP A 43 -31.20 7.72 14.60
N LEU A 44 -32.26 7.44 15.34
CA LEU A 44 -32.30 6.31 16.27
C LEU A 44 -32.25 4.97 15.52
N LYS A 45 -32.99 4.83 14.43
CA LYS A 45 -32.97 3.63 13.57
C LYS A 45 -31.60 3.39 12.92
N TYR A 46 -30.95 4.42 12.38
CA TYR A 46 -29.60 4.30 11.81
C TYR A 46 -28.53 4.10 12.88
N GLY A 47 -28.71 4.69 14.07
CA GLY A 47 -27.83 4.49 15.22
C GLY A 47 -27.87 3.05 15.73
N GLU A 48 -29.03 2.42 15.74
CA GLU A 48 -29.20 1.01 16.13
C GLU A 48 -28.62 0.04 15.08
N VAL A 49 -28.73 0.37 13.79
CA VAL A 49 -28.06 -0.37 12.72
C VAL A 49 -26.54 -0.20 12.82
N ALA A 50 -26.04 1.02 13.00
CA ALA A 50 -24.61 1.25 13.19
C ALA A 50 -24.08 0.56 14.45
N SER A 51 -24.82 0.60 15.57
CA SER A 51 -24.41 -0.06 16.81
C SER A 51 -24.40 -1.58 16.68
N SER A 52 -25.37 -2.18 15.98
CA SER A 52 -25.39 -3.62 15.72
C SER A 52 -24.27 -4.07 14.78
N PHE A 53 -23.92 -3.29 13.76
CA PHE A 53 -22.71 -3.53 12.96
C PHE A 53 -21.43 -3.38 13.78
N LEU A 54 -21.29 -2.31 14.58
CA LEU A 54 -20.12 -2.11 15.43
C LEU A 54 -19.98 -3.17 16.53
N ALA A 55 -21.09 -3.65 17.11
CA ALA A 55 -21.09 -4.71 18.10
C ALA A 55 -20.68 -6.06 17.49
N THR A 56 -20.96 -6.27 16.21
CA THR A 56 -20.56 -7.48 15.48
C THR A 56 -19.17 -7.37 14.84
N LEU A 57 -18.60 -6.17 14.70
CA LEU A 57 -17.24 -5.96 14.14
C LEU A 57 -16.15 -6.77 14.85
N PRO A 58 -16.03 -6.76 16.21
CA PRO A 58 -15.00 -7.53 16.89
C PRO A 58 -15.09 -9.03 16.55
N GLU A 59 -16.31 -9.57 16.49
CA GLU A 59 -16.57 -10.97 16.18
C GLU A 59 -16.20 -11.30 14.72
N TYR A 60 -16.58 -10.45 13.77
CA TYR A 60 -16.22 -10.62 12.35
C TYR A 60 -14.71 -10.48 12.10
N LEU A 61 -14.05 -9.51 12.74
CA LEU A 61 -12.60 -9.33 12.62
C LEU A 61 -11.85 -10.50 13.28
N GLY A 62 -12.34 -10.98 14.43
CA GLY A 62 -11.77 -12.13 15.14
C GLY A 62 -11.89 -13.41 14.32
N THR A 63 -13.07 -13.70 13.77
CA THR A 63 -13.31 -14.89 12.94
C THR A 63 -12.57 -14.83 11.61
N PHE A 64 -12.55 -13.68 10.94
CA PHE A 64 -11.76 -13.47 9.72
C PHE A 64 -10.26 -13.65 10.00
N PHE A 65 -9.72 -12.95 10.99
CA PHE A 65 -8.30 -13.05 11.32
C PHE A 65 -7.94 -14.49 11.69
N ASN A 66 -8.71 -15.15 12.55
CA ASN A 66 -8.48 -16.55 12.92
C ASN A 66 -8.58 -17.51 11.72
N LYS A 67 -9.55 -17.32 10.82
CA LYS A 67 -9.74 -18.14 9.62
C LYS A 67 -8.63 -17.95 8.60
N TYR A 68 -8.10 -16.73 8.46
CA TYR A 68 -7.10 -16.37 7.46
C TYR A 68 -5.71 -16.14 8.04
N LYS A 69 -5.41 -16.52 9.30
CA LYS A 69 -4.08 -16.27 9.90
C LYS A 69 -2.95 -16.76 9.02
N GLN A 70 -3.05 -18.00 8.54
CA GLN A 70 -1.99 -18.60 7.74
C GLN A 70 -1.75 -17.84 6.43
N PRO A 71 -2.75 -17.62 5.55
CA PRO A 71 -2.53 -16.84 4.33
C PRO A 71 -2.18 -15.38 4.61
N LEU A 72 -2.74 -14.74 5.65
CA LEU A 72 -2.38 -13.37 6.03
C LEU A 72 -0.92 -13.26 6.47
N VAL A 73 -0.42 -14.21 7.26
CA VAL A 73 0.99 -14.27 7.66
C VAL A 73 1.86 -14.51 6.44
N THR A 74 1.49 -15.40 5.53
CA THR A 74 2.26 -15.63 4.29
C THR A 74 2.32 -14.38 3.41
N ILE A 75 1.18 -13.73 3.16
CA ILE A 75 1.13 -12.49 2.39
C ILE A 75 1.92 -11.39 3.11
N GLY A 76 1.77 -11.28 4.43
CA GLY A 76 2.54 -10.36 5.27
C GLY A 76 4.04 -10.62 5.19
N LEU A 77 4.47 -11.89 5.13
CA LEU A 77 5.87 -12.26 4.93
C LEU A 77 6.37 -11.89 3.53
N ILE A 78 5.57 -12.12 2.49
CA ILE A 78 5.92 -11.75 1.11
C ILE A 78 6.06 -10.24 0.99
N VAL A 79 5.06 -9.49 1.47
CA VAL A 79 5.10 -8.02 1.48
C VAL A 79 6.28 -7.53 2.32
N GLY A 80 6.48 -8.11 3.51
CA GLY A 80 7.60 -7.81 4.38
C GLY A 80 8.95 -8.07 3.72
N ALA A 81 9.09 -9.17 2.98
CA ALA A 81 10.29 -9.49 2.22
C ALA A 81 10.54 -8.48 1.09
N ILE A 82 9.50 -8.06 0.37
CA ILE A 82 9.60 -7.03 -0.67
C ILE A 82 10.06 -5.70 -0.06
N VAL A 83 9.46 -5.29 1.07
CA VAL A 83 9.86 -4.08 1.79
C VAL A 83 11.29 -4.19 2.30
N ALA A 84 11.68 -5.34 2.86
CA ALA A 84 13.05 -5.57 3.31
C ALA A 84 14.05 -5.42 2.16
N VAL A 85 13.77 -6.00 0.98
CA VAL A 85 14.60 -5.81 -0.21
C VAL A 85 14.68 -4.34 -0.61
N LYS A 86 13.57 -3.60 -0.60
CA LYS A 86 13.56 -2.15 -0.88
C LYS A 86 14.41 -1.37 0.12
N VAL A 87 14.33 -1.70 1.40
CA VAL A 87 15.14 -1.07 2.46
C VAL A 87 16.63 -1.36 2.24
N VAL A 88 17.00 -2.61 1.95
CA VAL A 88 18.40 -2.96 1.63
C VAL A 88 18.90 -2.19 0.42
N LEU A 89 18.11 -2.10 -0.66
CA LEU A 89 18.48 -1.32 -1.84
C LEU A 89 18.64 0.17 -1.51
N ALA A 90 17.72 0.75 -0.73
CA ALA A 90 17.82 2.15 -0.32
C ALA A 90 19.07 2.42 0.55
N ILE A 91 19.45 1.47 1.41
CA ILE A 91 20.70 1.55 2.16
C ILE A 91 21.90 1.50 1.21
N LEU A 92 21.91 0.58 0.25
CA LEU A 92 23.00 0.49 -0.74
C LEU A 92 23.13 1.76 -1.57
N ASP A 93 22.00 2.35 -2.00
CA ASP A 93 21.98 3.63 -2.71
C ASP A 93 22.58 4.75 -1.83
N ALA A 94 22.15 4.85 -0.56
CA ALA A 94 22.69 5.84 0.37
C ALA A 94 24.19 5.65 0.67
N LEU A 95 24.68 4.41 0.70
CA LEU A 95 26.10 4.11 0.86
C LEU A 95 26.90 4.48 -0.39
N ASN A 96 26.34 4.29 -1.58
CA ASN A 96 26.98 4.68 -2.84
C ASN A 96 27.10 6.20 -3.00
N ASP A 97 26.19 6.97 -2.41
CA ASP A 97 26.27 8.43 -2.37
C ASP A 97 27.43 8.95 -1.50
N ILE A 98 27.97 8.11 -0.60
CA ILE A 98 29.14 8.47 0.21
C ILE A 98 30.41 8.09 -0.56
N PRO A 99 31.17 9.08 -1.07
CA PRO A 99 32.46 8.78 -1.68
C PRO A 99 33.34 8.10 -0.62
N LEU A 100 33.97 6.98 -0.98
CA LEU A 100 34.82 6.08 -0.16
C LEU A 100 34.13 4.82 0.41
N VAL A 101 32.82 4.77 0.58
CA VAL A 101 32.17 3.57 1.17
C VAL A 101 32.18 2.38 0.21
N ALA A 102 31.82 2.58 -1.05
CA ALA A 102 31.90 1.54 -2.07
C ALA A 102 33.32 0.93 -2.22
N PRO A 103 34.40 1.70 -2.45
CA PRO A 103 35.74 1.14 -2.61
C PRO A 103 36.30 0.51 -1.31
N THR A 104 35.88 0.97 -0.14
CA THR A 104 36.28 0.34 1.14
C THR A 104 35.62 -1.02 1.33
N PHE A 105 34.32 -1.15 1.04
CA PHE A 105 33.66 -2.45 1.06
C PHE A 105 34.22 -3.41 0.01
N GLU A 106 34.59 -2.92 -1.17
CA GLU A 106 35.27 -3.74 -2.18
C GLU A 106 36.61 -4.28 -1.66
N LEU A 107 37.45 -3.41 -1.07
CA LEU A 107 38.73 -3.83 -0.50
C LEU A 107 38.55 -4.84 0.65
N ILE A 108 37.58 -4.59 1.54
CA ILE A 108 37.22 -5.52 2.62
C ILE A 108 36.78 -6.86 2.02
N GLY A 109 35.91 -6.85 1.02
CA GLY A 109 35.41 -8.06 0.35
C GLY A 109 36.53 -8.88 -0.30
N ILE A 110 37.45 -8.21 -1.01
CA ILE A 110 38.63 -8.87 -1.60
C ILE A 110 39.53 -9.43 -0.50
N GLY A 111 39.78 -8.67 0.57
CA GLY A 111 40.61 -9.11 1.70
C GLY A 111 40.06 -10.36 2.38
N TYR A 112 38.77 -10.36 2.73
CA TYR A 112 38.10 -11.52 3.32
C TYR A 112 38.05 -12.70 2.36
N SER A 113 37.79 -12.48 1.07
CA SER A 113 37.76 -13.54 0.07
C SER A 113 39.12 -14.21 -0.09
N ALA A 114 40.19 -13.41 -0.22
CA ALA A 114 41.55 -13.91 -0.30
C ALA A 114 41.96 -14.68 0.97
N TRP A 115 41.63 -14.15 2.15
CA TRP A 115 41.87 -14.82 3.42
C TRP A 115 41.10 -16.13 3.55
N PHE A 116 39.83 -16.15 3.15
CA PHE A 116 38.97 -17.33 3.18
C PHE A 116 39.50 -18.43 2.25
N ILE A 117 39.87 -18.07 1.01
CA ILE A 117 40.48 -19.00 0.05
C ILE A 117 41.75 -19.59 0.64
N TYR A 118 42.65 -18.74 1.15
CA TYR A 118 43.91 -19.18 1.73
C TYR A 118 43.71 -20.14 2.93
N ARG A 119 42.79 -19.81 3.83
CA ARG A 119 42.56 -20.56 5.08
C ARG A 119 41.77 -21.85 4.87
N TYR A 120 40.73 -21.84 4.03
CA TYR A 120 39.77 -22.95 3.94
C TYR A 120 39.83 -23.71 2.62
N LEU A 121 40.29 -23.08 1.53
CA LEU A 121 40.27 -23.70 0.21
C LEU A 121 41.64 -24.17 -0.29
N LEU A 122 42.77 -23.91 0.38
CA LEU A 122 44.08 -24.39 -0.10
C LEU A 122 44.52 -25.72 0.51
N LYS A 123 44.18 -25.99 1.78
CA LYS A 123 44.58 -27.23 2.46
C LYS A 123 43.45 -28.26 2.43
N ALA A 124 43.80 -29.54 2.30
CA ALA A 124 42.78 -30.61 2.27
C ALA A 124 42.03 -30.70 3.61
N SER A 125 42.76 -30.64 4.73
CA SER A 125 42.17 -30.72 6.08
C SER A 125 41.16 -29.60 6.36
N THR A 126 41.41 -28.38 5.86
CA THR A 126 40.53 -27.23 6.11
C THR A 126 39.33 -27.21 5.16
N ARG A 127 39.40 -27.89 4.01
CA ARG A 127 38.24 -28.13 3.14
C ARG A 127 37.28 -29.15 3.75
N GLU A 128 37.81 -30.20 4.38
CA GLU A 128 36.97 -31.19 5.08
C GLU A 128 36.28 -30.58 6.30
N GLU A 129 37.01 -29.78 7.09
CA GLU A 129 36.47 -28.98 8.19
C GLU A 129 35.30 -28.10 7.71
N LEU A 130 35.53 -27.29 6.67
CA LEU A 130 34.51 -26.40 6.10
C LEU A 130 33.28 -27.18 5.59
N THR A 131 33.48 -28.31 4.92
CA THR A 131 32.37 -29.11 4.38
C THR A 131 31.52 -29.69 5.51
N SER A 132 32.14 -30.17 6.59
CA SER A 132 31.46 -30.67 7.79
C SER A 132 30.65 -29.57 8.49
N GLU A 133 31.24 -28.37 8.62
CA GLU A 133 30.55 -27.21 9.19
C GLU A 133 29.35 -26.78 8.35
N ILE A 134 29.51 -26.69 7.03
CA ILE A 134 28.41 -26.36 6.11
C ILE A 134 27.30 -27.41 6.19
N ALA A 135 27.63 -28.70 6.23
CA ALA A 135 26.65 -29.78 6.36
C ALA A 135 25.87 -29.67 7.68
N THR A 136 26.57 -29.35 8.76
CA THR A 136 25.98 -29.13 10.09
C THR A 136 25.04 -27.93 10.08
N LEU A 137 25.47 -26.78 9.54
CA LEU A 137 24.64 -25.59 9.41
C LEU A 137 23.41 -25.81 8.52
N LYS A 138 23.59 -26.49 7.39
CA LYS A 138 22.49 -26.88 6.49
C LYS A 138 21.46 -27.71 7.23
N SER A 139 21.90 -28.69 8.03
CA SER A 139 20.98 -29.54 8.80
C SER A 139 20.22 -28.77 9.88
N GLN A 140 20.80 -27.72 10.46
CA GLN A 140 20.14 -26.89 11.46
C GLN A 140 19.08 -25.98 10.85
N VAL A 141 19.34 -25.43 9.66
CA VAL A 141 18.44 -24.46 9.01
C VAL A 141 17.34 -25.15 8.21
N VAL A 142 17.68 -26.22 7.48
CA VAL A 142 16.76 -26.91 6.55
C VAL A 142 16.12 -28.16 7.19
N GLY A 143 16.68 -28.66 8.30
CA GLY A 143 16.30 -29.93 8.92
C GLY A 143 17.17 -31.10 8.44
N LYS A 144 17.31 -32.14 9.27
CA LYS A 144 17.96 -33.41 8.89
C LYS A 144 17.05 -34.12 7.88
N ASP A 145 17.52 -34.16 6.64
CA ASP A 145 17.08 -35.03 5.54
C ASP A 145 15.69 -34.74 4.93
N ALA A 146 15.72 -34.35 3.66
CA ALA A 146 14.88 -34.98 2.64
C ALA A 146 15.72 -36.07 1.98
#